data_AF-A0A0N9I144-F1
#
_entry.id   AF-A0A0N9I144-F1
#
_cell.length_a   1.000
_cell.length_b   1.000
_cell.length_c   1.000
_cell.angle_alpha   90.00
_cell.angle_beta   90.00
_cell.angle_gamma   90.00
#
_symmetry.space_group_name_H-M   'P 1'
#
loop_
_entity.id
_entity.type
_entity.pdbx_description
1 polymer ?
#
loop_
_entity_poly.entity_id
_entity_poly.type
_entity_poly.pdbx_seq_one_letter_code
_entity_poly.pdbx_strand_id
1 'polypeptide(L)'
;MVRKGQTIIGATHRASRLRIIAELPGDEVLVVRVRGEIDTDSSRTFDHYLGSRLPAEARFVVVDTSQVELLGARGVRTLIEHANRLSARGRQMLVVASTPLVRRVLEATGAAASLRLFDSLPLAMAACDGAVKATDRQGGAVGEPGEPADELTGLQREVHGLRVALRTRLVVARALGVVQERYDLDCDAAFDILRESAQRHNLRVHILANALLSTAAPQDPAWFPGRRRRPAPSLSFVEQSRDHRRNRDAILGALLNAASHVMSAAMTSVHLVDPTDDVMRMELSANMPIALAGQLTETDGPVAMGMVADIAAETDLGAVGVALLDAGVQAMHSTSLVTEENQLIGMVTAYYTESGRTPSRLQCARLDHVAGEVATWLDWHARTVVPDALEHLHRLGASTGD
;
A
#
# COMPACT_ATOMS: atom_id res chain seq x y z
N MET A 1 20.02 -39.48 -4.98
CA MET A 1 18.90 -39.91 -4.11
C MET A 1 18.96 -39.10 -2.81
N VAL A 2 18.49 -37.86 -2.84
CA VAL A 2 18.43 -36.99 -1.66
C VAL A 2 17.08 -37.21 -0.99
N ARG A 3 17.09 -37.50 0.32
CA ARG A 3 15.89 -37.81 1.10
C ARG A 3 15.12 -36.53 1.42
N LYS A 4 13.79 -36.56 1.20
CA LYS A 4 12.84 -35.55 1.72
C LYS A 4 13.12 -35.25 3.20
N GLY A 5 13.35 -33.98 3.54
CA GLY A 5 13.36 -33.49 4.92
C GLY A 5 14.68 -32.99 5.50
N GLN A 6 15.72 -32.71 4.71
CA GLN A 6 16.91 -32.03 5.26
C GLN A 6 16.65 -30.53 5.46
N THR A 7 16.54 -30.11 6.72
CA THR A 7 16.64 -28.71 7.14
C THR A 7 18.06 -28.22 6.86
N ILE A 8 18.20 -27.17 6.05
CA ILE A 8 19.49 -26.50 5.89
C ILE A 8 19.67 -25.55 7.07
N ILE A 9 20.89 -25.57 7.63
CA ILE A 9 21.34 -24.82 8.81
C ILE A 9 20.76 -23.40 8.84
N GLY A 10 19.94 -23.11 9.85
CA GLY A 10 19.36 -21.79 10.08
C GLY A 10 20.38 -20.78 10.64
N ALA A 11 20.15 -19.50 10.37
CA ALA A 11 20.94 -18.38 10.91
C ALA A 11 20.10 -17.57 11.90
N THR A 12 20.73 -17.05 12.95
CA THR A 12 20.06 -16.25 13.99
C THR A 12 20.85 -15.00 14.34
N HIS A 13 20.19 -13.85 14.40
CA HIS A 13 20.73 -12.60 14.98
C HIS A 13 19.90 -12.22 16.21
N ARG A 14 20.50 -12.28 17.41
CA ARG A 14 19.75 -12.16 18.68
C ARG A 14 19.21 -10.76 18.96
N ALA A 15 19.91 -9.70 18.55
CA ALA A 15 19.51 -8.33 18.84
C ALA A 15 18.23 -7.92 18.08
N SER A 16 18.13 -8.27 16.79
CA SER A 16 16.98 -7.94 15.92
C SER A 16 15.93 -9.05 15.83
N ARG A 17 16.02 -10.08 16.70
CA ARG A 17 15.17 -11.28 16.68
C ARG A 17 15.10 -12.00 15.31
N LEU A 18 16.06 -11.76 14.41
CA LEU A 18 16.08 -12.34 13.06
C LEU A 18 16.38 -13.84 13.16
N ARG A 19 15.49 -14.66 12.61
CA ARG A 19 15.67 -16.11 12.47
C ARG A 19 15.36 -16.53 11.05
N ILE A 20 16.29 -17.26 10.44
CA ILE A 20 16.18 -17.79 9.09
C ILE A 20 16.22 -19.32 9.18
N ILE A 21 15.23 -19.97 8.57
CA ILE A 21 15.15 -21.44 8.46
C ILE A 21 14.91 -21.76 7.00
N ALA A 22 15.59 -22.77 6.45
CA ALA A 22 15.26 -23.25 5.12
C ALA A 22 14.98 -24.74 5.06
N GLU A 23 14.05 -25.07 4.19
CA GLU A 23 13.54 -26.41 3.92
C GLU A 23 13.55 -26.65 2.41
N LEU A 24 13.83 -27.89 1.99
CA LEU A 24 13.65 -28.33 0.61
C LEU A 24 12.42 -29.26 0.53
N PRO A 25 11.26 -28.75 0.09
CA PRO A 25 10.07 -29.59 -0.12
C PRO A 25 10.22 -30.57 -1.31
N GLY A 26 11.18 -30.31 -2.20
CA GLY A 26 11.53 -31.13 -3.37
C GLY A 26 12.94 -30.81 -3.87
N ASP A 27 13.36 -31.43 -4.99
CA ASP A 27 14.76 -31.35 -5.47
C ASP A 27 15.12 -29.98 -6.08
N GLU A 28 14.14 -29.24 -6.62
CA GLU A 28 14.37 -27.97 -7.30
C GLU A 28 13.89 -26.72 -6.52
N VAL A 29 13.16 -26.89 -5.41
CA VAL A 29 12.54 -25.78 -4.68
C VAL A 29 13.12 -25.69 -3.27
N LEU A 30 13.70 -24.53 -2.94
CA LEU A 30 14.12 -24.17 -1.59
C LEU A 30 13.15 -23.14 -1.02
N VAL A 31 12.62 -23.39 0.16
CA VAL A 31 11.81 -22.42 0.92
C VAL A 31 12.64 -21.86 2.06
N VAL A 32 12.89 -20.56 2.05
CA VAL A 32 13.61 -19.80 3.08
C VAL A 32 12.61 -18.99 3.88
N ARG A 33 12.30 -19.42 5.10
CA ARG A 33 11.41 -18.71 6.03
C ARG A 33 12.20 -17.73 6.88
N VAL A 34 11.77 -16.47 6.86
CA VAL A 34 12.39 -15.39 7.61
C VAL A 34 11.41 -14.87 8.65
N ARG A 35 11.88 -14.76 9.89
CA ARG A 35 11.12 -14.24 11.03
C ARG A 35 11.89 -13.12 11.74
N GLY A 36 11.17 -12.13 12.27
CA GLY A 36 11.72 -11.05 13.07
C GLY A 36 12.01 -9.81 12.22
N GLU A 37 13.10 -9.10 12.52
CA GLU A 37 13.39 -7.80 11.92
C GLU A 37 14.59 -7.87 10.98
N ILE A 38 14.44 -7.33 9.77
CA ILE A 38 15.50 -7.16 8.77
C ILE A 38 15.88 -5.66 8.72
N ASP A 39 16.73 -5.24 9.64
CA ASP A 39 17.18 -3.87 9.81
C ASP A 39 18.59 -3.64 9.23
N THR A 40 19.18 -2.48 9.52
CA THR A 40 20.54 -2.12 9.09
C THR A 40 21.62 -3.09 9.58
N ASP A 41 21.44 -3.72 10.74
CA ASP A 41 22.41 -4.61 11.39
C ASP A 41 22.18 -6.08 11.02
N SER A 42 20.92 -6.54 11.03
CA SER A 42 20.56 -7.93 10.72
C SER A 42 20.58 -8.23 9.21
N SER A 43 20.49 -7.21 8.35
CA SER A 43 20.59 -7.36 6.89
C SER A 43 21.89 -8.01 6.42
N ARG A 44 23.02 -7.85 7.12
CA ARG A 44 24.28 -8.57 6.78
C ARG A 44 24.16 -10.08 6.97
N THR A 45 23.46 -10.50 8.02
CA THR A 45 23.21 -11.93 8.28
C THR A 45 22.30 -12.51 7.21
N PHE A 46 21.28 -11.75 6.81
CA PHE A 46 20.35 -12.12 5.73
C PHE A 46 21.05 -12.21 4.36
N ASP A 47 21.86 -11.22 4.01
CA ASP A 47 22.65 -11.19 2.77
C ASP A 47 23.65 -12.35 2.70
N HIS A 48 24.41 -12.57 3.79
CA HIS A 48 25.35 -13.69 3.88
C HIS A 48 24.65 -15.04 3.71
N TYR A 49 23.47 -15.22 4.30
CA TYR A 49 22.69 -16.45 4.17
C TYR A 49 22.30 -16.72 2.71
N LEU A 50 21.64 -15.76 2.06
CA LEU A 50 21.24 -15.89 0.65
C LEU A 50 22.44 -16.00 -0.30
N GLY A 51 23.60 -15.47 0.07
CA GLY A 51 24.81 -15.53 -0.75
C GLY A 51 25.60 -16.83 -0.66
N SER A 52 25.53 -17.54 0.47
CA SER A 52 26.46 -18.66 0.76
C SER A 52 25.79 -19.99 1.11
N ARG A 53 24.49 -20.00 1.40
CA ARG A 53 23.77 -21.18 1.95
C ARG A 53 22.74 -21.78 1.00
N LEU A 54 22.57 -21.23 -0.20
CA LEU A 54 21.62 -21.76 -1.20
C LEU A 54 22.22 -22.97 -1.93
N PRO A 55 21.53 -24.14 -1.99
CA PRO A 55 21.97 -25.28 -2.78
C PRO A 55 22.14 -24.92 -4.25
N ALA A 56 23.07 -25.57 -4.94
CA ALA A 56 23.31 -25.33 -6.36
C ALA A 56 22.13 -25.80 -7.22
N GLU A 57 21.45 -26.87 -6.79
CA GLU A 57 20.38 -27.55 -7.53
C GLU A 57 19.02 -26.83 -7.40
N ALA A 58 18.85 -25.93 -6.42
CA ALA A 58 17.58 -25.26 -6.17
C ALA A 58 17.27 -24.20 -7.25
N ARG A 59 16.56 -24.59 -8.30
CA ARG A 59 16.12 -23.72 -9.39
C ARG A 59 15.18 -22.60 -8.92
N PHE A 60 14.33 -22.88 -7.93
CA PHE A 60 13.40 -21.93 -7.32
C PHE A 60 13.77 -21.69 -5.86
N VAL A 61 13.92 -20.42 -5.49
CA VAL A 61 14.19 -19.97 -4.11
C VAL A 61 13.02 -19.12 -3.65
N VAL A 62 12.16 -19.69 -2.81
CA VAL A 62 10.99 -19.02 -2.24
C VAL A 62 11.38 -18.40 -0.91
N VAL A 63 11.43 -17.07 -0.83
CA VAL A 63 11.68 -16.32 0.40
C VAL A 63 10.35 -15.96 1.04
N ASP A 64 10.03 -16.62 2.15
CA ASP A 64 8.82 -16.39 2.91
C ASP A 64 9.05 -15.32 3.99
N THR A 65 8.45 -14.14 3.77
CA THR A 65 8.54 -12.99 4.69
C THR A 65 7.29 -12.81 5.55
N SER A 66 6.40 -13.81 5.59
CA SER A 66 5.13 -13.73 6.31
C SER A 66 5.25 -13.45 7.81
N GLN A 67 6.40 -13.76 8.42
CA GLN A 67 6.70 -13.49 9.83
C GLN A 67 7.76 -12.39 10.02
N VAL A 68 8.00 -11.57 9.00
CA VAL A 68 8.88 -10.39 9.10
C VAL A 68 8.07 -9.23 9.68
N GLU A 69 8.54 -8.73 10.81
CA GLU A 69 7.90 -7.66 11.59
C GLU A 69 8.43 -6.27 11.18
N LEU A 70 9.63 -6.22 10.58
CA LEU A 70 10.25 -5.01 10.05
C LEU A 70 11.12 -5.33 8.85
N LEU A 71 10.99 -4.56 7.77
CA LEU A 71 11.85 -4.64 6.59
C LEU A 71 12.46 -3.25 6.32
N GLY A 72 13.76 -3.12 6.53
CA GLY A 72 14.52 -1.90 6.25
C GLY A 72 15.03 -1.85 4.80
N ALA A 73 15.46 -0.67 4.36
CA ALA A 73 15.94 -0.42 3.00
C ALA A 73 17.08 -1.37 2.55
N ARG A 74 18.00 -1.73 3.47
CA ARG A 74 19.05 -2.72 3.19
C ARG A 74 18.50 -4.11 2.92
N GLY A 75 17.47 -4.54 3.67
CA GLY A 75 16.81 -5.84 3.45
C GLY A 75 16.14 -5.93 2.08
N VAL A 76 15.47 -4.84 1.66
CA VAL A 76 14.90 -4.72 0.31
C VAL A 76 15.98 -4.87 -0.76
N ARG A 77 17.06 -4.10 -0.63
CA ARG A 77 18.19 -4.13 -1.57
C ARG A 77 18.78 -5.53 -1.66
N THR A 78 18.96 -6.22 -0.52
CA THR A 78 19.41 -7.61 -0.47
C THR A 78 18.49 -8.54 -1.28
N LEU A 79 17.17 -8.42 -1.16
CA LEU A 79 16.22 -9.22 -1.95
C LEU A 79 16.42 -9.00 -3.46
N ILE A 80 16.49 -7.74 -3.91
CA ILE A 80 16.68 -7.39 -5.32
C ILE A 80 18.00 -7.93 -5.86
N GLU A 81 19.11 -7.69 -5.14
CA GLU A 81 20.45 -8.13 -5.55
C GLU A 81 20.53 -9.66 -5.68
N HIS A 82 19.91 -10.41 -4.76
CA HIS A 82 19.86 -11.87 -4.85
C HIS A 82 18.90 -12.37 -5.92
N ALA A 83 17.76 -11.72 -6.15
CA ALA A 83 16.87 -12.06 -7.26
C ALA A 83 17.58 -11.91 -8.62
N ASN A 84 18.31 -10.81 -8.81
CA ASN A 84 19.11 -10.56 -10.03
C ASN A 84 20.25 -11.57 -10.19
N ARG A 85 21.00 -11.87 -9.11
CA ARG A 85 22.08 -12.87 -9.14
C ARG A 85 21.58 -14.28 -9.46
N LEU A 86 20.40 -14.65 -8.98
CA LEU A 86 19.79 -15.95 -9.28
C LEU A 86 19.29 -16.00 -10.73
N SER A 87 18.62 -14.94 -11.19
CA SER A 87 18.12 -14.81 -12.57
C SER A 87 19.23 -14.95 -13.61
N ALA A 88 20.38 -14.29 -13.37
CA ALA A 88 21.57 -14.39 -14.22
C ALA A 88 22.14 -15.82 -14.35
N ARG A 89 21.75 -16.74 -13.45
CA ARG A 89 22.14 -18.16 -13.46
C ARG A 89 20.98 -19.09 -13.86
N GLY A 90 19.90 -18.55 -14.44
CA GLY A 90 18.71 -19.30 -14.83
C GLY A 90 17.85 -19.79 -13.66
N ARG A 91 18.05 -19.24 -12.46
CA ARG A 91 17.31 -19.57 -11.23
C ARG A 91 16.32 -18.46 -10.91
N GLN A 92 15.26 -18.76 -10.18
CA GLN A 92 14.22 -17.78 -9.87
C GLN A 92 14.07 -17.58 -8.36
N MET A 93 14.02 -16.32 -7.94
CA MET A 93 13.60 -15.96 -6.58
C MET A 93 12.13 -15.55 -6.59
N LEU A 94 11.35 -16.14 -5.69
CA LEU A 94 9.96 -15.78 -5.42
C LEU A 94 9.91 -15.23 -3.99
N VAL A 95 9.17 -14.16 -3.77
CA VAL A 95 9.04 -13.54 -2.43
C VAL A 95 7.59 -13.58 -2.00
N VAL A 96 7.31 -14.21 -0.86
CA VAL A 96 5.97 -14.19 -0.26
C VAL A 96 5.84 -12.92 0.56
N ALA A 97 5.09 -11.95 0.04
CA ALA A 97 4.80 -10.66 0.67
C ALA A 97 3.35 -10.65 1.19
N SER A 98 3.06 -11.53 2.15
CA SER A 98 1.70 -11.72 2.69
C SER A 98 1.31 -10.67 3.73
N THR A 99 2.26 -9.86 4.21
CA THR A 99 1.99 -8.81 5.19
C THR A 99 1.96 -7.44 4.51
N PRO A 100 1.01 -6.56 4.90
CA PRO A 100 0.94 -5.19 4.35
C PRO A 100 2.22 -4.39 4.59
N LEU A 101 2.94 -4.66 5.69
CA LEU A 101 4.21 -4.00 6.01
C LEU A 101 5.27 -4.30 4.96
N VAL A 102 5.52 -5.59 4.68
CA VAL A 102 6.55 -5.98 3.71
C VAL A 102 6.15 -5.51 2.31
N ARG A 103 4.87 -5.66 1.95
CA ARG A 103 4.36 -5.21 0.65
C ARG A 103 4.57 -3.72 0.43
N ARG A 104 4.13 -2.88 1.38
CA ARG A 104 4.31 -1.42 1.31
C ARG A 104 5.77 -1.03 1.15
N VAL A 105 6.68 -1.69 1.87
CA VAL A 105 8.11 -1.40 1.78
C VAL A 105 8.67 -1.78 0.41
N LEU A 106 8.29 -2.94 -0.14
CA LEU A 106 8.73 -3.38 -1.48
C LEU A 106 8.14 -2.52 -2.61
N GLU A 107 6.92 -2.04 -2.44
CA GLU A 107 6.27 -1.13 -3.39
C GLU A 107 6.89 0.27 -3.34
N ALA A 108 7.05 0.84 -2.14
CA ALA A 108 7.63 2.18 -1.94
C ALA A 108 9.08 2.32 -2.42
N THR A 109 9.79 1.19 -2.55
CA THR A 109 11.18 1.14 -3.01
C THR A 109 11.31 0.75 -4.48
N GLY A 110 10.20 0.49 -5.18
CA GLY A 110 10.20 -0.04 -6.56
C GLY A 110 10.68 -1.48 -6.66
N ALA A 111 10.94 -2.15 -5.54
CA ALA A 111 11.42 -3.52 -5.50
C ALA A 111 10.41 -4.52 -6.07
N ALA A 112 9.12 -4.21 -5.99
CA ALA A 112 8.05 -5.02 -6.56
C ALA A 112 8.21 -5.27 -8.07
N ALA A 113 8.83 -4.33 -8.82
CA ALA A 113 9.09 -4.52 -10.25
C ALA A 113 10.26 -5.48 -10.53
N SER A 114 11.17 -5.65 -9.58
CA SER A 114 12.36 -6.52 -9.71
C SER A 114 12.18 -7.89 -9.04
N LEU A 115 11.06 -8.10 -8.34
CA LEU A 115 10.81 -9.28 -7.52
C LEU A 115 9.51 -9.96 -7.97
N ARG A 116 9.50 -11.30 -8.03
CA ARG A 116 8.26 -12.05 -8.20
C ARG A 116 7.55 -12.19 -6.86
N LEU A 117 6.56 -11.33 -6.62
CA LEU A 117 5.81 -11.29 -5.36
C LEU A 117 4.61 -12.23 -5.38
N PHE A 118 4.34 -12.86 -4.24
CA PHE A 118 3.17 -13.72 -4.02
C PHE A 118 2.50 -13.40 -2.69
N ASP A 119 1.17 -13.50 -2.66
CA ASP A 119 0.37 -13.18 -1.47
C ASP A 119 0.47 -14.27 -0.40
N SER A 120 0.87 -15.49 -0.77
CA SER A 120 1.00 -16.60 0.17
C SER A 120 2.01 -17.64 -0.32
N LEU A 121 2.57 -18.40 0.63
CA LEU A 121 3.49 -19.50 0.33
C LEU A 121 2.84 -20.57 -0.57
N PRO A 122 1.57 -21.00 -0.37
CA PRO A 122 0.91 -21.92 -1.30
C PRO A 122 0.87 -21.42 -2.76
N LEU A 123 0.64 -20.12 -2.99
CA LEU A 123 0.63 -19.55 -4.34
C LEU A 123 2.04 -19.54 -4.96
N ALA A 124 3.06 -19.18 -4.18
CA ALA A 124 4.44 -19.23 -4.65
C ALA A 124 4.88 -20.66 -5.00
N MET A 125 4.47 -21.64 -4.18
CA MET A 125 4.73 -23.07 -4.43
C MET A 125 4.00 -23.57 -5.68
N ALA A 126 2.73 -23.20 -5.87
CA ALA A 126 1.98 -23.56 -7.07
C ALA A 126 2.60 -22.98 -8.36
N ALA A 127 3.16 -21.78 -8.29
CA ALA A 127 3.89 -21.17 -9.41
C ALA A 127 5.19 -21.92 -9.73
N CYS A 128 5.90 -22.42 -8.71
CA CYS A 128 7.07 -23.29 -8.92
C CYS A 128 6.65 -24.58 -9.62
N ASP A 129 5.61 -25.26 -9.13
CA ASP A 129 5.11 -26.51 -9.71
C ASP A 129 4.61 -26.32 -11.15
N GLY A 130 3.97 -25.19 -11.44
CA GLY A 130 3.52 -24.83 -12.78
C GLY A 130 4.68 -24.57 -13.74
N ALA A 131 5.73 -23.88 -13.29
CA ALA A 131 6.93 -23.60 -14.09
C ALA A 131 7.79 -24.84 -14.34
N VAL A 132 7.86 -25.77 -13.37
CA VAL A 132 8.49 -27.09 -13.55
C VAL A 132 7.75 -27.88 -14.63
N LYS A 133 6.40 -27.96 -14.52
CA LYS A 133 5.56 -28.65 -15.52
C LYS A 133 5.54 -27.98 -16.90
N ALA A 134 5.71 -26.66 -16.97
CA ALA A 134 5.81 -25.92 -18.22
C ALA A 134 7.17 -26.16 -18.89
N THR A 135 8.27 -26.21 -18.13
CA THR A 135 9.60 -26.57 -18.67
C THR A 135 9.61 -27.98 -19.25
N ASP A 136 8.89 -28.92 -18.64
CA ASP A 136 8.70 -30.28 -19.19
C ASP A 136 7.85 -30.30 -20.47
N ARG A 137 7.03 -29.27 -20.73
CA ARG A 137 6.16 -29.14 -21.91
C ARG A 137 6.77 -28.28 -23.02
N GLN A 138 7.62 -27.31 -22.71
CA GLN A 138 8.28 -26.38 -23.64
C GLN A 138 9.55 -26.96 -24.30
N GLY A 139 9.48 -28.22 -24.73
CA GLY A 139 10.40 -28.80 -25.72
C GLY A 139 10.06 -28.43 -27.17
N GLY A 140 9.12 -27.52 -27.44
CA GLY A 140 8.74 -27.16 -28.81
C GLY A 140 7.94 -25.86 -28.93
N ALA A 141 8.32 -25.09 -29.95
CA ALA A 141 7.68 -23.92 -30.55
C ALA A 141 7.88 -22.55 -29.84
N VAL A 142 8.73 -21.73 -30.47
CA VAL A 142 8.93 -20.29 -30.28
C VAL A 142 7.86 -19.54 -31.09
N GLY A 143 7.19 -18.56 -30.49
CA GLY A 143 6.32 -17.58 -31.16
C GLY A 143 6.79 -16.16 -30.82
N GLU A 144 6.80 -15.29 -31.82
CA GLU A 144 7.36 -13.93 -31.83
C GLU A 144 6.63 -12.91 -30.91
N PRO A 145 7.28 -11.76 -30.57
CA PRO A 145 6.80 -10.79 -29.57
C PRO A 145 5.78 -9.78 -30.14
N GLY A 146 4.71 -9.51 -29.38
CA GLY A 146 3.69 -8.51 -29.71
C GLY A 146 4.04 -7.07 -29.28
N GLU A 147 4.04 -6.19 -30.29
CA GLU A 147 3.71 -4.75 -30.45
C GLU A 147 3.74 -3.66 -29.33
N PRO A 148 4.03 -2.38 -29.72
CA PRO A 148 4.43 -1.22 -28.88
C PRO A 148 3.35 -0.54 -28.01
N ALA A 149 2.10 -1.00 -28.01
CA ALA A 149 1.05 -0.42 -27.16
C ALA A 149 1.30 -0.68 -25.66
N ASP A 150 1.88 -1.84 -25.34
CA ASP A 150 2.22 -2.26 -23.98
C ASP A 150 3.38 -1.41 -23.39
N GLU A 151 4.28 -0.93 -24.27
CA GLU A 151 5.38 -0.04 -23.91
C GLU A 151 4.90 1.37 -23.58
N LEU A 152 3.95 1.93 -24.35
CA LEU A 152 3.33 3.23 -24.05
C LEU A 152 2.56 3.21 -22.72
N THR A 153 1.78 2.17 -22.46
CA THR A 153 1.04 2.01 -21.20
C THR A 153 1.99 1.75 -20.03
N GLY A 154 3.13 1.06 -20.26
CA GLY A 154 4.21 0.90 -19.28
C GLY A 154 4.89 2.21 -18.92
N LEU A 155 5.28 2.99 -19.93
CA LEU A 155 5.92 4.30 -19.77
C LEU A 155 4.99 5.33 -19.11
N GLN A 156 3.70 5.32 -19.43
CA GLN A 156 2.72 6.20 -18.78
C GLN A 156 2.58 5.90 -17.28
N ARG A 157 2.54 4.61 -16.90
CA ARG A 157 2.55 4.18 -15.48
C ARG A 157 3.82 4.61 -14.76
N GLU A 158 4.98 4.47 -15.40
CA GLU A 158 6.27 4.90 -14.85
C GLU A 158 6.32 6.42 -14.65
N VAL A 159 5.94 7.20 -15.68
CA VAL A 159 5.86 8.67 -15.59
C VAL A 159 4.90 9.11 -14.51
N HIS A 160 3.76 8.42 -14.34
CA HIS A 160 2.79 8.73 -13.30
C HIS A 160 3.35 8.43 -11.90
N GLY A 161 3.93 7.24 -11.68
CA GLY A 161 4.56 6.87 -10.41
C GLY A 161 5.71 7.82 -10.02
N LEU A 162 6.53 8.21 -11.00
CA LEU A 162 7.59 9.21 -10.81
C LEU A 162 7.02 10.59 -10.46
N ARG A 163 5.93 11.02 -11.10
CA ARG A 163 5.26 12.31 -10.80
C ARG A 163 4.70 12.34 -9.38
N VAL A 164 4.04 11.27 -8.94
CA VAL A 164 3.52 11.16 -7.57
C VAL A 164 4.67 11.21 -6.55
N ALA A 165 5.74 10.43 -6.78
CA ALA A 165 6.92 10.42 -5.91
C ALA A 165 7.62 11.79 -5.86
N LEU A 166 7.73 12.50 -6.99
CA LEU A 166 8.30 13.84 -7.05
C LEU A 166 7.43 14.87 -6.31
N ARG A 167 6.10 14.84 -6.48
CA ARG A 167 5.17 15.74 -5.77
C ARG A 167 5.29 15.56 -4.26
N THR A 168 5.26 14.33 -3.77
CA THR A 168 5.42 14.04 -2.34
C THR A 168 6.76 14.52 -1.81
N ARG A 169 7.86 14.29 -2.54
CA ARG A 169 9.20 14.71 -2.13
C ARG A 169 9.35 16.24 -2.10
N LEU A 170 8.76 16.96 -3.04
CA LEU A 170 8.79 18.42 -3.09
C LEU A 170 8.00 19.06 -1.93
N VAL A 171 6.80 18.55 -1.66
CA VAL A 171 5.97 18.99 -0.53
C VAL A 171 6.71 18.80 0.79
N VAL A 172 7.28 17.61 1.02
CA VAL A 172 8.03 17.32 2.24
C VAL A 172 9.27 18.20 2.33
N ALA A 173 10.04 18.37 1.25
CA ALA A 173 11.21 19.24 1.26
C ALA A 173 10.86 20.70 1.60
N ARG A 174 9.77 21.24 1.02
CA ARG A 174 9.30 22.59 1.33
C ARG A 174 8.87 22.72 2.79
N ALA A 175 8.16 21.72 3.31
CA ALA A 175 7.77 21.65 4.70
C ALA A 175 8.99 21.63 5.63
N LEU A 176 10.02 20.84 5.32
CA LEU A 176 11.27 20.82 6.07
C LEU A 176 11.91 22.21 6.12
N GLY A 177 12.02 22.92 5.00
CA GLY A 177 12.54 24.28 4.99
C GLY A 177 11.76 25.24 5.91
N VAL A 178 10.43 25.10 5.97
CA VAL A 178 9.60 25.88 6.91
C VAL A 178 9.87 25.50 8.36
N VAL A 179 10.06 24.21 8.67
CA VAL A 179 10.40 23.74 10.03
C VAL A 179 11.79 24.23 10.44
N GLN A 180 12.78 24.10 9.57
CA GLN A 180 14.16 24.56 9.80
C GLN A 180 14.19 26.05 10.16
N GLU A 181 13.58 26.90 9.34
CA GLU A 181 13.53 28.34 9.58
C GLU A 181 12.75 28.70 10.85
N ARG A 182 11.63 28.02 11.10
CA ARG A 182 10.73 28.36 12.22
C ARG A 182 11.32 28.03 13.59
N TYR A 183 12.13 26.98 13.67
CA TYR A 183 12.64 26.45 14.94
C TYR A 183 14.18 26.46 15.03
N ASP A 184 14.86 27.07 14.06
CA ASP A 184 16.32 27.11 13.95
C ASP A 184 16.97 25.71 14.01
N LEU A 185 16.44 24.79 13.18
CA LEU A 185 16.88 23.39 13.14
C LEU A 185 17.62 23.05 11.85
N ASP A 186 18.54 22.08 11.94
CA ASP A 186 19.11 21.45 10.75
C ASP A 186 18.07 20.53 10.04
N CYS A 187 18.44 20.04 8.86
CA CYS A 187 17.54 19.25 8.02
C CYS A 187 17.16 17.92 8.68
N ASP A 188 18.09 17.28 9.37
CA ASP A 188 17.90 15.96 9.97
C ASP A 188 16.99 16.07 11.21
N ALA A 189 17.25 17.05 12.09
CA ALA A 189 16.40 17.36 13.23
C ALA A 189 14.99 17.78 12.81
N ALA A 190 14.86 18.62 11.77
CA ALA A 190 13.57 19.02 11.21
C ALA A 190 12.79 17.80 10.66
N PHE A 191 13.49 16.87 10.00
CA PHE A 191 12.88 15.65 9.49
C PHE A 191 12.46 14.71 10.63
N ASP A 192 13.27 14.58 11.66
CA ASP A 192 12.99 13.73 12.81
C ASP A 192 11.77 14.21 13.58
N ILE A 193 11.62 15.51 13.89
CA ILE A 193 10.42 16.01 14.59
C ILE A 193 9.16 15.91 13.72
N LEU A 194 9.29 16.12 12.40
CA LEU A 194 8.18 15.96 11.46
C LEU A 194 7.73 14.48 11.41
N ARG A 195 8.70 13.56 11.31
CA ARG A 195 8.47 12.11 11.29
C ARG A 195 7.89 11.62 12.61
N GLU A 196 8.46 12.01 13.74
CA GLU A 196 7.99 11.63 15.07
C GLU A 196 6.55 12.09 15.29
N SER A 197 6.26 13.35 14.96
CA SER A 197 4.90 13.87 15.13
C SER A 197 3.90 13.15 14.23
N ALA A 198 4.26 12.88 12.97
CA ALA A 198 3.43 12.11 12.05
C ALA A 198 3.18 10.68 12.58
N GLN A 199 4.23 9.98 13.02
CA GLN A 199 4.13 8.62 13.57
C GLN A 199 3.26 8.56 14.84
N ARG A 200 3.47 9.48 15.79
CA ARG A 200 2.69 9.54 17.04
C ARG A 200 1.19 9.71 16.79
N HIS A 201 0.83 10.37 15.69
CA HIS A 201 -0.56 10.65 15.31
C HIS A 201 -1.06 9.73 14.19
N ASN A 202 -0.32 8.68 13.82
CA ASN A 202 -0.64 7.76 12.72
C ASN A 202 -0.96 8.47 11.39
N LEU A 203 -0.22 9.55 11.09
CA LEU A 203 -0.32 10.31 9.85
C LEU A 203 0.82 9.92 8.89
N ARG A 204 0.55 10.00 7.59
CA ARG A 204 1.61 9.97 6.59
C ARG A 204 2.35 11.31 6.61
N VAL A 205 3.68 11.28 6.51
CA VAL A 205 4.53 12.50 6.61
C VAL A 205 4.09 13.59 5.63
N HIS A 206 3.71 13.23 4.40
CA HIS A 206 3.27 14.20 3.40
C HIS A 206 1.94 14.90 3.75
N ILE A 207 1.04 14.23 4.48
CA ILE A 207 -0.21 14.84 4.96
C ILE A 207 0.10 15.91 5.99
N LEU A 208 1.00 15.61 6.94
CA LEU A 208 1.44 16.58 7.93
C LEU A 208 2.23 17.74 7.28
N ALA A 209 3.05 17.44 6.28
CA ALA A 209 3.78 18.44 5.50
C ALA A 209 2.82 19.38 4.73
N ASN A 210 1.82 18.85 4.03
CA ASN A 210 0.79 19.66 3.39
C ASN A 210 0.02 20.50 4.41
N ALA A 211 -0.39 19.92 5.53
CA ALA A 211 -1.09 20.64 6.58
C ALA A 211 -0.23 21.78 7.16
N LEU A 212 1.07 21.56 7.37
CA LEU A 212 2.01 22.57 7.80
C LEU A 212 2.09 23.73 6.81
N LEU A 213 2.14 23.43 5.51
CA LEU A 213 2.26 24.43 4.45
C LEU A 213 0.98 25.24 4.24
N SER A 214 -0.18 24.63 4.47
CA SER A 214 -1.49 25.28 4.33
C SER A 214 -1.96 25.99 5.60
N THR A 215 -1.31 25.76 6.75
CA THR A 215 -1.68 26.37 8.03
C THR A 215 -0.78 27.56 8.35
N ALA A 216 -1.38 28.67 8.74
CA ALA A 216 -0.64 29.84 9.23
C ALA A 216 0.30 29.47 10.39
N ALA A 217 1.46 30.12 10.45
CA ALA A 217 2.43 29.89 11.52
C ALA A 217 1.83 30.23 12.91
N PRO A 218 2.21 29.52 13.98
CA PRO A 218 1.78 29.84 15.34
C PRO A 218 2.30 31.22 15.73
N GLN A 219 1.45 32.06 16.34
CA GLN A 219 1.82 33.37 16.89
C GLN A 219 2.08 33.32 18.41
N ASP A 220 1.49 32.33 19.07
CA ASP A 220 1.54 32.09 20.51
C ASP A 220 2.21 30.74 20.81
N PRO A 221 2.56 30.44 22.08
CA PRO A 221 3.07 29.11 22.49
C PRO A 221 2.13 27.94 22.14
N ALA A 222 0.85 28.24 21.92
CA ALA A 222 -0.13 27.30 21.39
C ALA A 222 -0.49 27.68 19.96
N TRP A 223 -0.42 26.71 19.04
CA TRP A 223 -0.70 26.96 17.62
C TRP A 223 -2.18 27.26 17.35
N PHE A 224 -3.10 26.61 18.06
CA PHE A 224 -4.54 26.82 17.88
C PHE A 224 -5.22 27.19 19.20
N PRO A 225 -5.05 28.44 19.68
CA PRO A 225 -5.60 28.87 20.94
C PRO A 225 -7.14 28.73 20.95
N GLY A 226 -7.68 28.17 22.03
CA GLY A 226 -9.13 27.96 22.19
C GLY A 226 -9.73 26.77 21.41
N ARG A 227 -8.93 25.97 20.70
CA ARG A 227 -9.43 24.78 19.98
C ARG A 227 -10.05 23.77 20.94
N ARG A 228 -11.33 23.42 20.72
CA ARG A 228 -12.03 22.37 21.48
C ARG A 228 -11.82 21.01 20.82
N ARG A 229 -11.22 20.06 21.55
CA ARG A 229 -11.05 18.67 21.10
C ARG A 229 -12.36 17.89 21.31
N ARG A 230 -13.01 17.48 20.21
CA ARG A 230 -14.21 16.63 20.27
C ARG A 230 -13.81 15.14 20.32
N PRO A 231 -14.58 14.28 20.99
CA PRO A 231 -14.35 12.83 20.92
C PRO A 231 -14.55 12.31 19.50
N ALA A 232 -13.87 11.21 19.17
CA ALA A 232 -14.05 10.53 17.90
C ALA A 232 -15.51 10.09 17.72
N PRO A 233 -16.13 10.33 16.54
CA PRO A 233 -17.43 9.77 16.20
C PRO A 233 -17.41 8.25 16.33
N SER A 234 -18.52 7.68 16.79
CA SER A 234 -18.71 6.23 16.80
C SER A 234 -19.03 5.73 15.39
N LEU A 235 -18.46 4.58 15.03
CA LEU A 235 -18.79 3.85 13.81
C LEU A 235 -19.58 2.60 14.20
N SER A 236 -20.73 2.36 13.57
CA SER A 236 -21.64 1.24 13.88
C SER A 236 -21.09 -0.13 13.46
N PHE A 237 -20.13 -0.16 12.54
CA PHE A 237 -19.63 -1.37 11.87
C PHE A 237 -18.19 -1.76 12.24
N VAL A 238 -17.57 -1.07 13.21
CA VAL A 238 -16.18 -1.31 13.64
C VAL A 238 -16.13 -1.60 15.14
N GLU A 239 -15.48 -2.70 15.55
CA GLU A 239 -15.16 -2.92 16.96
C GLU A 239 -14.09 -1.90 17.42
N GLN A 240 -14.52 -0.93 18.22
CA GLN A 240 -13.73 0.27 18.52
C GLN A 240 -12.67 0.05 19.62
N SER A 241 -11.65 -0.74 19.32
CA SER A 241 -10.40 -0.75 20.10
C SER A 241 -9.75 0.65 20.08
N ARG A 242 -9.16 1.11 21.20
CA ARG A 242 -8.65 2.49 21.36
C ARG A 242 -7.70 2.92 20.24
N ASP A 243 -6.83 2.03 19.78
CA ASP A 243 -5.85 2.31 18.72
C ASP A 243 -6.47 2.42 17.32
N HIS A 244 -7.60 1.74 17.08
CA HIS A 244 -8.30 1.77 15.80
C HIS A 244 -9.07 3.09 15.60
N ARG A 245 -9.51 3.74 16.68
CA ARG A 245 -10.35 4.96 16.64
C ARG A 245 -9.70 6.18 16.01
N ARG A 246 -8.37 6.19 15.90
CA ARG A 246 -7.57 7.29 15.32
C ARG A 246 -6.82 6.90 14.06
N ASN A 247 -6.91 5.64 13.63
CA ASN A 247 -6.13 5.12 12.53
C ASN A 247 -6.94 5.17 11.23
N ARG A 248 -6.62 6.15 10.37
CA ARG A 248 -7.29 6.34 9.07
C ARG A 248 -7.26 5.08 8.20
N ASP A 249 -6.09 4.45 8.04
CA ASP A 249 -5.94 3.25 7.21
C ASP A 249 -6.83 2.10 7.74
N ALA A 250 -6.96 1.95 9.07
CA ALA A 250 -7.81 0.93 9.67
C ALA A 250 -9.31 1.20 9.42
N ILE A 251 -9.75 2.47 9.50
CA ILE A 251 -11.14 2.85 9.22
C ILE A 251 -11.47 2.66 7.74
N LEU A 252 -10.57 3.05 6.83
CA LEU A 252 -10.76 2.84 5.39
C LEU A 252 -10.78 1.34 5.04
N GLY A 253 -9.95 0.53 5.68
CA GLY A 253 -9.99 -0.93 5.53
C GLY A 253 -11.32 -1.52 6.02
N ALA A 254 -11.84 -1.03 7.14
CA ALA A 254 -13.14 -1.45 7.66
C ALA A 254 -14.29 -1.03 6.72
N LEU A 255 -14.22 0.16 6.13
CA LEU A 255 -15.16 0.61 5.09
C LEU A 255 -15.15 -0.32 3.88
N LEU A 256 -13.97 -0.69 3.35
CA LEU A 256 -13.88 -1.63 2.22
C LEU A 256 -14.44 -3.01 2.56
N ASN A 257 -14.19 -3.51 3.76
CA ASN A 257 -14.75 -4.78 4.22
C ASN A 257 -16.29 -4.71 4.32
N ALA A 258 -16.82 -3.62 4.90
CA ALA A 258 -18.26 -3.39 4.98
C ALA A 258 -18.88 -3.26 3.59
N ALA A 259 -18.27 -2.49 2.69
CA ALA A 259 -18.73 -2.34 1.30
C ALA A 259 -18.73 -3.67 0.56
N SER A 260 -17.64 -4.44 0.66
CA SER A 260 -17.52 -5.77 0.02
C SER A 260 -18.61 -6.72 0.52
N HIS A 261 -18.91 -6.69 1.83
CA HIS A 261 -19.94 -7.55 2.44
C HIS A 261 -21.36 -7.09 2.11
N VAL A 262 -21.68 -5.80 2.29
CA VAL A 262 -23.02 -5.25 2.03
C VAL A 262 -23.38 -5.38 0.55
N MET A 263 -22.42 -5.11 -0.34
CA MET A 263 -22.64 -5.12 -1.78
C MET A 263 -22.39 -6.49 -2.42
N SER A 264 -21.90 -7.46 -1.65
CA SER A 264 -21.43 -8.76 -2.14
C SER A 264 -20.53 -8.63 -3.37
N ALA A 265 -19.61 -7.66 -3.31
CA ALA A 265 -18.73 -7.29 -4.40
C ALA A 265 -17.39 -8.01 -4.26
N ALA A 266 -16.83 -8.47 -5.39
CA ALA A 266 -15.55 -9.16 -5.41
C ALA A 266 -14.39 -8.18 -5.20
N MET A 267 -14.52 -6.96 -5.71
CA MET A 267 -13.51 -5.91 -5.63
C MET A 267 -14.15 -4.61 -5.16
N THR A 268 -13.39 -3.84 -4.39
CA THR A 268 -13.79 -2.51 -3.91
C THR A 268 -12.61 -1.55 -3.88
N SER A 269 -12.89 -0.25 -3.98
CA SER A 269 -11.89 0.81 -3.79
C SER A 269 -12.49 1.97 -3.02
N VAL A 270 -11.62 2.74 -2.36
CA VAL A 270 -11.94 4.02 -1.77
C VAL A 270 -11.02 5.06 -2.39
N HIS A 271 -11.63 6.10 -2.90
CA HIS A 271 -10.98 7.29 -3.42
C HIS A 271 -11.30 8.46 -2.51
N LEU A 272 -10.30 9.24 -2.11
CA LEU A 272 -10.49 10.44 -1.31
C LEU A 272 -10.05 11.66 -2.11
N VAL A 273 -10.75 12.77 -1.91
CA VAL A 273 -10.41 14.05 -2.53
C VAL A 273 -9.13 14.56 -1.87
N ASP A 274 -8.13 14.88 -2.69
CA ASP A 274 -6.96 15.60 -2.21
C ASP A 274 -7.29 17.09 -2.08
N PRO A 275 -7.17 17.67 -0.88
CA PRO A 275 -7.56 19.06 -0.65
C PRO A 275 -6.63 20.08 -1.33
N THR A 276 -5.53 19.65 -1.95
CA THR A 276 -4.56 20.55 -2.60
C THR A 276 -4.88 20.83 -4.06
N ASP A 277 -5.46 19.87 -4.78
CA ASP A 277 -5.74 19.97 -6.21
C ASP A 277 -7.13 19.47 -6.63
N ASP A 278 -8.01 19.17 -5.66
CA ASP A 278 -9.39 18.67 -5.87
C ASP A 278 -9.48 17.38 -6.71
N VAL A 279 -8.36 16.65 -6.83
CA VAL A 279 -8.28 15.36 -7.53
C VAL A 279 -8.68 14.24 -6.58
N MET A 280 -9.53 13.32 -7.05
CA MET A 280 -9.83 12.12 -6.27
C MET A 280 -8.75 11.07 -6.49
N ARG A 281 -8.12 10.63 -5.40
CA ARG A 281 -7.02 9.66 -5.42
C ARG A 281 -7.42 8.39 -4.69
N MET A 282 -7.11 7.25 -5.29
CA MET A 282 -7.33 5.96 -4.67
C MET A 282 -6.43 5.83 -3.44
N GLU A 283 -7.05 5.68 -2.27
CA GLU A 283 -6.35 5.56 -0.99
C GLU A 283 -6.19 4.10 -0.54
N LEU A 284 -7.16 3.27 -0.90
CA LEU A 284 -7.15 1.86 -0.59
C LEU A 284 -8.03 1.09 -1.59
N SER A 285 -7.63 -0.14 -1.91
CA SER A 285 -8.45 -1.10 -2.66
C SER A 285 -8.36 -2.48 -2.06
N ALA A 286 -9.37 -3.31 -2.33
CA ALA A 286 -9.46 -4.69 -1.88
C ALA A 286 -9.72 -5.62 -3.07
N ASN A 287 -8.95 -6.72 -3.13
CA ASN A 287 -9.00 -7.76 -4.16
C ASN A 287 -8.85 -7.27 -5.60
N MET A 288 -8.33 -6.05 -5.79
CA MET A 288 -8.18 -5.43 -7.10
C MET A 288 -6.83 -5.78 -7.73
N PRO A 289 -6.78 -6.18 -9.02
CA PRO A 289 -5.53 -6.37 -9.75
C PRO A 289 -4.68 -5.10 -9.77
N ILE A 290 -3.36 -5.22 -9.61
CA ILE A 290 -2.44 -4.07 -9.57
C ILE A 290 -2.50 -3.25 -10.87
N ALA A 291 -2.67 -3.91 -12.02
CA ALA A 291 -2.79 -3.23 -13.32
C ALA A 291 -3.99 -2.28 -13.34
N LEU A 292 -5.15 -2.75 -12.89
CA LEU A 292 -6.37 -1.96 -12.78
C LEU A 292 -6.23 -0.87 -11.71
N ALA A 293 -5.68 -1.21 -10.54
CA ALA A 293 -5.43 -0.27 -9.45
C ALA A 293 -4.55 0.92 -9.91
N GLY A 294 -3.52 0.65 -10.72
CA GLY A 294 -2.67 1.69 -11.31
C GLY A 294 -3.41 2.62 -12.27
N GLN A 295 -4.36 2.09 -13.04
CA GLN A 295 -5.18 2.88 -13.97
C GLN A 295 -6.28 3.68 -13.28
N LEU A 296 -6.74 3.24 -12.11
CA LEU A 296 -7.74 3.91 -11.29
C LEU A 296 -7.13 4.81 -10.20
N THR A 297 -5.83 5.07 -10.23
CA THR A 297 -5.14 5.78 -9.13
C THR A 297 -5.64 7.22 -8.96
N GLU A 298 -5.92 7.92 -10.04
CA GLU A 298 -6.51 9.27 -10.05
C GLU A 298 -7.75 9.27 -10.94
N THR A 299 -8.80 9.98 -10.53
CA THR A 299 -9.99 10.20 -11.37
C THR A 299 -10.25 11.68 -11.50
N ASP A 300 -10.61 12.12 -12.70
CA ASP A 300 -10.91 13.53 -12.97
C ASP A 300 -12.20 13.96 -12.26
N GLY A 301 -12.02 14.76 -11.20
CA GLY A 301 -13.06 15.48 -10.51
C GLY A 301 -13.96 14.65 -9.56
N PRO A 302 -14.68 15.33 -8.65
CA PRO A 302 -15.65 14.73 -7.74
C PRO A 302 -16.95 14.38 -8.48
N VAL A 303 -16.89 13.49 -9.46
CA VAL A 303 -18.10 13.00 -10.11
C VAL A 303 -18.69 11.91 -9.22
N ALA A 304 -19.86 12.18 -8.63
CA ALA A 304 -20.67 11.16 -7.98
C ALA A 304 -21.15 10.18 -9.06
N MET A 305 -20.26 9.27 -9.47
CA MET A 305 -20.61 8.20 -10.39
C MET A 305 -21.55 7.27 -9.65
N GLY A 306 -22.83 7.36 -9.95
CA GLY A 306 -23.84 6.48 -9.39
C GLY A 306 -23.67 5.04 -9.86
N MET A 307 -24.77 4.35 -10.09
CA MET A 307 -24.73 2.97 -10.56
C MET A 307 -24.48 2.91 -12.07
N VAL A 308 -23.45 2.17 -12.48
CA VAL A 308 -23.21 1.78 -13.88
C VAL A 308 -23.52 0.29 -14.00
N ALA A 309 -24.70 -0.03 -14.54
CA ALA A 309 -25.20 -1.40 -14.65
C ALA A 309 -24.46 -2.22 -15.72
N ASP A 310 -23.92 -1.53 -16.73
CA ASP A 310 -23.22 -2.11 -17.85
C ASP A 310 -22.13 -1.14 -18.31
N ILE A 311 -20.87 -1.46 -18.00
CA ILE A 311 -19.72 -0.64 -18.36
C ILE A 311 -19.51 -0.62 -19.88
N ALA A 312 -19.86 -1.69 -20.59
CA ALA A 312 -19.70 -1.74 -22.04
C ALA A 312 -20.68 -0.79 -22.77
N ALA A 313 -21.82 -0.50 -22.15
CA ALA A 313 -22.79 0.46 -22.66
C ALA A 313 -22.48 1.93 -22.27
N GLU A 314 -21.54 2.15 -21.35
CA GLU A 314 -21.24 3.46 -20.78
C GLU A 314 -20.10 4.16 -21.54
N THR A 315 -20.44 5.18 -22.33
CA THR A 315 -19.47 5.87 -23.19
C THR A 315 -18.59 6.88 -22.43
N ASP A 316 -19.07 7.37 -21.28
CA ASP A 316 -18.43 8.48 -20.56
C ASP A 316 -17.17 8.03 -19.77
N LEU A 317 -16.96 6.72 -19.63
CA LEU A 317 -15.82 6.16 -18.89
C LEU A 317 -14.51 6.15 -19.69
N GLY A 318 -14.55 6.33 -21.02
CA GLY A 318 -13.35 6.42 -21.86
C GLY A 318 -12.32 5.30 -21.60
N ALA A 319 -11.06 5.68 -21.39
CA ALA A 319 -9.96 4.74 -21.13
C ALA A 319 -10.14 3.94 -19.82
N VAL A 320 -10.82 4.51 -18.82
CA VAL A 320 -11.14 3.83 -17.57
C VAL A 320 -12.14 2.68 -17.80
N GLY A 321 -13.10 2.87 -18.71
CA GLY A 321 -14.05 1.83 -19.09
C GLY A 321 -13.36 0.62 -19.72
N VAL A 322 -12.39 0.87 -20.62
CA VAL A 322 -11.58 -0.20 -21.25
C VAL A 322 -10.78 -0.97 -20.21
N ALA A 323 -10.09 -0.26 -19.31
CA ALA A 323 -9.34 -0.86 -18.20
C ALA A 323 -10.20 -1.77 -17.31
N LEU A 324 -11.41 -1.31 -16.97
CA LEU A 324 -12.37 -2.07 -16.18
C LEU A 324 -12.80 -3.35 -16.90
N LEU A 325 -13.14 -3.27 -18.19
CA LEU A 325 -13.54 -4.43 -19.00
C LEU A 325 -12.41 -5.45 -19.18
N ASP A 326 -11.17 -4.99 -19.40
CA ASP A 326 -9.98 -5.86 -19.50
C ASP A 326 -9.71 -6.61 -18.20
N ALA A 327 -10.02 -6.01 -17.06
CA ALA A 327 -9.97 -6.63 -15.74
C ALA A 327 -11.19 -7.52 -15.44
N GLY A 328 -12.11 -7.68 -16.40
CA GLY A 328 -13.33 -8.48 -16.27
C GLY A 328 -14.45 -7.81 -15.48
N VAL A 329 -14.37 -6.50 -15.22
CA VAL A 329 -15.43 -5.73 -14.57
C VAL A 329 -16.48 -5.35 -15.59
N GLN A 330 -17.73 -5.68 -15.28
CA GLN A 330 -18.88 -5.47 -16.15
C GLN A 330 -19.87 -4.44 -15.59
N ALA A 331 -19.87 -4.22 -14.27
CA ALA A 331 -20.72 -3.23 -13.62
C ALA A 331 -20.01 -2.64 -12.39
N MET A 332 -20.41 -1.43 -12.00
CA MET A 332 -19.91 -0.77 -10.79
C MET A 332 -20.98 0.05 -10.08
N HIS A 333 -20.83 0.19 -8.77
CA HIS A 333 -21.68 1.04 -7.95
C HIS A 333 -20.81 1.87 -7.03
N SER A 334 -20.95 3.19 -7.10
CA SER A 334 -20.22 4.07 -6.20
C SER A 334 -21.14 4.82 -5.25
N THR A 335 -20.71 4.93 -4.01
CA THR A 335 -21.37 5.65 -2.92
C THR A 335 -20.46 6.77 -2.45
N SER A 336 -20.98 8.00 -2.46
CA SER A 336 -20.23 9.19 -2.05
C SER A 336 -20.04 9.25 -0.52
N LEU A 337 -18.86 9.64 -0.08
CA LEU A 337 -18.53 9.98 1.31
C LEU A 337 -18.75 11.48 1.49
N VAL A 338 -19.95 11.86 1.95
CA VAL A 338 -20.35 13.27 2.10
C VAL A 338 -20.53 13.62 3.58
N THR A 339 -20.02 14.77 4.01
CA THR A 339 -20.21 15.28 5.38
C THR A 339 -21.63 15.79 5.61
N GLU A 340 -21.98 16.04 6.88
CA GLU A 340 -23.23 16.76 7.23
C GLU A 340 -23.30 18.16 6.60
N GLU A 341 -22.15 18.79 6.31
CA GLU A 341 -22.04 20.08 5.63
C GLU A 341 -22.14 19.96 4.09
N ASN A 342 -22.53 18.79 3.57
CA ASN A 342 -22.66 18.48 2.15
C ASN A 342 -21.34 18.61 1.36
N GLN A 343 -20.20 18.40 2.02
CA GLN A 343 -18.89 18.38 1.39
C GLN A 343 -18.51 16.96 0.98
N LEU A 344 -18.10 16.76 -0.27
CA LEU A 344 -17.59 15.47 -0.73
C LEU A 344 -16.15 15.27 -0.24
N ILE A 345 -15.95 14.26 0.60
CA ILE A 345 -14.61 13.84 1.06
C ILE A 345 -14.03 12.78 0.13
N GLY A 346 -14.87 12.01 -0.56
CA GLY A 346 -14.44 10.93 -1.43
C GLY A 346 -15.58 10.02 -1.83
N MET A 347 -15.25 8.81 -2.24
CA MET A 347 -16.19 7.83 -2.74
C MET A 347 -15.69 6.41 -2.45
N VAL A 348 -16.62 5.50 -2.17
CA VAL A 348 -16.35 4.06 -2.15
C VAL A 348 -17.02 3.43 -3.36
N THR A 349 -16.29 2.61 -4.11
CA THR A 349 -16.78 1.95 -5.31
C THR A 349 -16.72 0.44 -5.15
N ALA A 350 -17.81 -0.23 -5.50
CA ALA A 350 -17.93 -1.68 -5.59
C ALA A 350 -17.98 -2.10 -7.06
N TYR A 351 -17.19 -3.12 -7.42
CA TYR A 351 -17.05 -3.60 -8.79
C TYR A 351 -17.54 -5.04 -8.92
N TYR A 352 -18.15 -5.34 -10.07
CA TYR A 352 -18.80 -6.62 -10.36
C TYR A 352 -18.32 -7.19 -11.69
N THR A 353 -18.15 -8.51 -11.74
CA THR A 353 -17.78 -9.24 -12.96
C THR A 353 -18.98 -9.65 -13.81
N GLU A 354 -20.20 -9.41 -13.32
CA GLU A 354 -21.46 -9.72 -14.00
C GLU A 354 -22.11 -8.42 -14.46
N SER A 355 -22.55 -8.37 -15.72
CA SER A 355 -23.31 -7.23 -16.24
C SER A 355 -24.75 -7.26 -15.72
N GLY A 356 -25.39 -6.09 -15.65
CA GLY A 356 -26.79 -5.95 -15.23
C GLY A 356 -27.03 -6.18 -13.73
N ARG A 357 -25.96 -6.33 -12.93
CA ARG A 357 -26.09 -6.51 -11.48
C ARG A 357 -26.52 -5.21 -10.83
N THR A 358 -27.69 -5.21 -10.22
CA THR A 358 -28.26 -4.04 -9.55
C THR A 358 -28.33 -4.27 -8.03
N PRO A 359 -27.65 -3.46 -7.20
CA PRO A 359 -27.79 -3.56 -5.77
C PRO A 359 -29.22 -3.26 -5.34
N SER A 360 -29.73 -4.00 -4.35
CA SER A 360 -31.05 -3.72 -3.78
C SER A 360 -31.05 -2.38 -3.04
N ARG A 361 -32.23 -1.75 -2.92
CA ARG A 361 -32.40 -0.49 -2.15
C ARG A 361 -31.87 -0.60 -0.72
N LEU A 362 -32.01 -1.77 -0.09
CA LEU A 362 -31.50 -2.01 1.27
C LEU A 362 -29.97 -2.03 1.31
N GLN A 363 -29.32 -2.59 0.28
CA GLN A 363 -27.85 -2.59 0.19
C GLN A 363 -27.33 -1.16 0.00
N CYS A 364 -27.93 -0.39 -0.91
CA CYS A 364 -27.57 1.02 -1.10
C CYS A 364 -27.74 1.81 0.21
N ALA A 365 -28.91 1.71 0.86
CA ALA A 365 -29.16 2.44 2.11
C ALA A 365 -28.20 2.06 3.26
N ARG A 366 -27.77 0.79 3.33
CA ARG A 366 -26.76 0.35 4.31
C ARG A 366 -25.39 0.91 3.99
N LEU A 367 -24.98 0.90 2.72
CA LEU A 367 -23.69 1.46 2.32
C LEU A 367 -23.67 2.98 2.48
N ASP A 368 -24.76 3.68 2.16
CA ASP A 368 -24.92 5.12 2.38
C ASP A 368 -24.76 5.48 3.87
N HIS A 369 -25.37 4.69 4.76
CA HIS A 369 -25.24 4.90 6.20
C HIS A 369 -23.79 4.74 6.68
N VAL A 370 -23.12 3.65 6.27
CA VAL A 370 -21.70 3.39 6.57
C VAL A 370 -20.80 4.49 6.00
N ALA A 371 -21.05 4.92 4.77
CA ALA A 371 -20.32 5.99 4.10
C ALA A 371 -20.47 7.33 4.83
N GLY A 372 -21.68 7.66 5.29
CA GLY A 372 -21.94 8.85 6.10
C GLY A 372 -21.19 8.84 7.44
N GLU A 373 -21.21 7.71 8.16
CA GLU A 373 -20.44 7.57 9.41
C GLU A 373 -18.93 7.77 9.18
N VAL A 374 -18.38 7.20 8.10
CA VAL A 374 -16.96 7.35 7.76
C VAL A 374 -16.63 8.77 7.32
N ALA A 375 -17.51 9.42 6.54
CA ALA A 375 -17.30 10.81 6.15
C ALA A 375 -17.23 11.74 7.37
N THR A 376 -18.15 11.59 8.32
CA THR A 376 -18.13 12.33 9.59
C THR A 376 -16.86 12.03 10.41
N TRP A 377 -16.40 10.78 10.43
CA TRP A 377 -15.15 10.42 11.09
C TRP A 377 -13.92 11.02 10.39
N LEU A 378 -13.86 11.02 9.06
CA LEU A 378 -12.76 11.58 8.28
C LEU A 378 -12.66 13.10 8.45
N ASP A 379 -13.81 13.80 8.48
CA ASP A 379 -13.86 15.23 8.80
C ASP A 379 -13.34 15.50 10.22
N TRP A 380 -13.82 14.74 11.21
CA TRP A 380 -13.32 14.83 12.58
C TRP A 380 -11.81 14.56 12.66
N HIS A 381 -11.31 13.55 11.96
CA HIS A 381 -9.90 13.19 11.91
C HIS A 381 -9.06 14.33 11.33
N ALA A 382 -9.48 14.92 10.21
CA ALA A 382 -8.83 16.08 9.60
C ALA A 382 -8.83 17.31 10.52
N ARG A 383 -9.92 17.55 11.26
CA ARG A 383 -10.06 18.72 12.16
C ARG A 383 -9.46 18.53 13.56
N THR A 384 -9.13 17.30 13.93
CA THR A 384 -8.65 16.98 15.29
C THR A 384 -7.24 16.40 15.28
N VAL A 385 -7.01 15.32 14.53
CA VAL A 385 -5.74 14.57 14.56
C VAL A 385 -4.63 15.35 13.85
N VAL A 386 -4.93 15.98 12.71
CA VAL A 386 -3.94 16.80 11.98
C VAL A 386 -3.52 18.04 12.80
N PRO A 387 -4.45 18.82 13.39
CA PRO A 387 -4.07 19.92 14.27
C PRO A 387 -3.40 19.48 15.58
N ASP A 388 -3.73 18.30 16.13
CA ASP A 388 -3.00 17.70 17.26
C ASP A 388 -1.53 17.41 16.88
N ALA A 389 -1.29 16.90 15.66
CA ALA A 389 0.05 16.62 15.15
C ALA A 389 0.85 17.89 14.87
N LEU A 390 0.22 18.95 14.37
CA LEU A 390 0.87 20.26 14.21
C LEU A 390 1.28 20.84 15.58
N GLU A 391 0.40 20.83 16.58
CA GLU A 391 0.75 21.28 17.94
C GLU A 391 1.88 20.46 18.56
N HIS A 392 1.91 19.15 18.34
CA HIS A 392 2.99 18.30 18.81
C HIS A 392 4.32 18.61 18.11
N LEU A 393 4.29 18.82 16.78
CA LEU A 393 5.46 19.26 16.02
C LEU A 393 5.99 20.60 16.55
N HIS A 394 5.09 21.56 16.83
CA HIS A 394 5.49 22.85 17.38
C HIS A 394 6.14 22.74 18.75
N ARG A 395 5.60 21.90 19.64
CA ARG A 395 6.21 21.65 20.95
C ARG A 395 7.59 21.00 20.85
N LEU A 396 7.76 20.03 19.96
CA LEU A 396 9.06 19.39 19.71
C LEU A 396 10.08 20.39 19.14
N GLY A 397 9.68 21.20 18.15
CA GLY A 397 10.55 22.21 17.57
C GLY A 397 10.97 23.27 18.59
N ALA A 398 10.02 23.80 19.35
CA ALA A 398 10.29 24.80 20.39
C ALA A 398 11.19 24.27 21.52
N SER A 399 11.13 22.97 21.85
CA SER A 399 11.99 22.38 22.88
C SER A 399 13.39 21.97 22.38
N THR A 400 13.61 21.98 21.07
CA THR A 400 14.88 21.55 20.45
C THR A 400 15.75 22.75 20.03
N GLY A 401 15.13 23.92 19.83
CA GLY A 401 15.83 25.17 19.50
C GLY A 401 16.26 26.02 20.71
N ASP A 402 15.83 25.66 21.94
CA ASP A 402 16.38 26.16 23.21
C ASP A 402 17.58 25.30 23.65
#